data_AF-A0A3D5U6W1-F1
#
_entry.id   AF-A0A3D5U6W1-F1
#
_cell.length_a   1.000
_cell.length_b   1.000
_cell.length_c   1.000
_cell.angle_alpha   90.00
_cell.angle_beta   90.00
_cell.angle_gamma   90.00
#
_symmetry.space_group_name_H-M   'P 1'
#
loop_
_entity.id
_entity.type
_entity.pdbx_description
1 polymer ?
#
loop_
_entity_poly.entity_id
_entity_poly.type
_entity_poly.pdbx_seq_one_letter_code
_entity_poly.pdbx_strand_id
1 'polypeptide(L)' 'MDALLPSLRREGIAFSIFNEISENPTITRVMSGKERFIRENCDFLIGIGGGSPLDAAKAISLAAANDLQINELYD' A
#
# COMPACT_ATOMS: atom_id res chain seq x y z
N MET A 1 -4.90 14.63 -0.20
CA MET A 1 -5.97 13.73 0.27
C MET A 1 -7.35 14.32 0.01
N ASP A 2 -7.52 15.61 0.28
CA ASP A 2 -8.80 16.33 0.20
C ASP A 2 -9.47 16.36 -1.18
N ALA A 3 -8.70 16.36 -2.27
CA ALA A 3 -9.27 16.26 -3.62
C ALA A 3 -9.47 14.82 -4.11
N LEU A 4 -8.69 13.87 -3.59
CA LEU A 4 -8.71 12.48 -4.04
C LEU A 4 -9.92 11.72 -3.49
N LEU A 5 -10.13 11.76 -2.16
CA LEU A 5 -11.20 10.97 -1.54
C LEU A 5 -12.59 11.36 -2.07
N PRO A 6 -12.93 12.65 -2.28
CA PRO A 6 -14.20 13.01 -2.91
C PRO A 6 -14.32 12.52 -4.35
N SER A 7 -13.22 12.49 -5.10
CA SER A 7 -13.22 11.97 -6.48
C SER A 7 -13.50 10.47 -6.51
N LEU A 8 -12.81 9.68 -5.68
CA LEU A 8 -13.07 8.24 -5.55
C LEU A 8 -14.53 7.97 -5.13
N ARG A 9 -15.06 8.72 -4.15
CA ARG A 9 -16.46 8.60 -3.72
C ARG A 9 -17.45 8.92 -4.83
N ARG A 10 -17.20 9.98 -5.61
CA ARG A 10 -18.05 10.41 -6.73
C ARG A 10 -18.10 9.35 -7.84
N GLU A 11 -16.98 8.69 -8.12
CA GLU A 11 -16.90 7.60 -9.10
C GLU A 11 -17.37 6.25 -8.54
N GLY A 12 -17.80 6.18 -7.28
CA GLY A 12 -18.25 4.94 -6.65
C GLY A 12 -17.14 3.92 -6.38
N ILE A 13 -15.88 4.36 -6.34
CA ILE A 13 -14.73 3.50 -6.11
C ILE A 13 -14.56 3.28 -4.60
N ALA A 14 -14.70 2.03 -4.16
CA ALA A 14 -14.41 1.64 -2.78
C ALA A 14 -12.90 1.73 -2.52
N PHE A 15 -12.51 2.18 -1.33
CA PHE A 15 -11.09 2.33 -0.97
C PHE A 15 -10.84 2.03 0.51
N SER A 16 -9.61 1.63 0.82
CA SER A 16 -9.10 1.43 2.17
C SER A 16 -7.89 2.33 2.38
N ILE A 17 -7.82 3.04 3.52
CA ILE A 17 -6.71 3.94 3.84
C ILE A 17 -5.69 3.21 4.73
N PHE A 18 -4.44 3.13 4.27
CA PHE A 18 -3.30 2.64 5.03
C PHE A 18 -2.31 3.78 5.27
N ASN A 19 -2.16 4.20 6.53
CA ASN A 19 -1.36 5.37 6.94
C ASN A 19 -0.30 5.01 8.00
N GLU A 20 0.12 3.75 8.02
CA GLU A 20 1.06 3.20 8.99
C GLU A 20 2.52 3.22 8.47
N ILE A 21 2.81 4.01 7.44
CA ILE A 21 4.16 4.15 6.89
C ILE A 21 4.94 5.24 7.63
N SER A 22 6.08 4.86 8.20
CA SER A 22 7.06 5.76 8.84
C SER A 22 8.06 6.35 7.84
N GLU A 23 8.79 7.41 8.21
CA GLU A 23 9.80 8.06 7.36
C GLU A 23 10.81 7.10 6.72
N ASN A 24 11.19 6.03 7.44
CA ASN A 24 11.93 4.90 6.87
C ASN A 24 11.00 3.68 6.93
N PRO A 25 10.41 3.27 5.80
CA PRO A 25 9.47 2.15 5.79
C PRO A 25 10.24 0.85 6.07
N THR A 26 9.82 0.13 7.11
CA THR A 26 10.36 -1.20 7.38
C THR A 26 9.66 -2.24 6.52
N ILE A 27 10.35 -3.35 6.28
CA ILE A 27 9.76 -4.52 5.61
C ILE A 27 8.46 -4.97 6.28
N THR A 28 8.39 -4.92 7.61
CA THR A 28 7.22 -5.33 8.37
C THR A 28 6.02 -4.45 8.03
N ARG A 29 6.22 -3.14 7.84
CA ARG A 29 5.15 -2.23 7.41
C ARG A 29 4.73 -2.46 5.97
N VAL A 30 5.67 -2.83 5.09
CA VAL A 30 5.34 -3.26 3.72
C VAL A 30 4.49 -4.52 3.74
N MET A 31 4.85 -5.53 4.55
CA MET A 31 4.09 -6.77 4.68
C MET A 31 2.70 -6.54 5.26
N SER A 32 2.55 -5.70 6.29
CA SER A 32 1.22 -5.31 6.80
C SER A 32 0.38 -4.60 5.73
N GLY A 33 1.02 -3.78 4.88
CA GLY A 33 0.37 -3.17 3.72
C GLY A 33 -0.10 -4.20 2.69
N LYS A 34 0.74 -5.20 2.37
CA LYS A 34 0.40 -6.34 1.49
C LYS A 34 -0.79 -7.12 2.03
N GLU A 35 -0.73 -7.53 3.30
CA GLU A 35 -1.80 -8.28 3.95
C GLU A 35 -3.13 -7.55 3.89
N ARG A 36 -3.11 -6.23 4.14
CA ARG A 36 -4.31 -5.40 4.03
C ARG A 36 -4.80 -5.29 2.59
N PHE A 37 -3.92 -5.07 1.62
CA PHE A 37 -4.27 -5.03 0.20
C PHE A 37 -5.02 -6.30 -0.23
N ILE A 38 -4.52 -7.47 0.18
CA ILE A 38 -5.14 -8.77 -0.13
C ILE A 38 -6.47 -8.93 0.64
N ARG A 39 -6.48 -8.67 1.95
CA ARG A 39 -7.67 -8.86 2.79
C ARG A 39 -8.85 -8.00 2.37
N GLU A 40 -8.59 -6.77 1.94
CA GLU A 40 -9.62 -5.84 1.48
C GLU A 40 -10.00 -6.07 0.00
N ASN A 41 -9.41 -7.07 -0.66
CA ASN A 41 -9.60 -7.37 -2.10
C ASN A 41 -9.33 -6.15 -2.99
N CYS A 42 -8.26 -5.40 -2.69
CA CYS A 42 -7.87 -4.27 -3.52
C CYS A 42 -7.32 -4.75 -4.88
N ASP A 43 -7.59 -3.97 -5.92
CA ASP A 43 -7.16 -4.20 -7.31
C ASP A 43 -6.10 -3.20 -7.77
N PHE A 44 -6.00 -2.02 -7.13
CA PHE A 44 -4.93 -1.05 -7.34
C PHE A 44 -4.55 -0.33 -6.03
N LEU A 45 -3.38 0.32 -6.04
CA LEU A 45 -2.83 1.04 -4.89
C LEU A 45 -2.43 2.47 -5.29
N ILE A 46 -2.74 3.45 -4.43
CA ILE A 46 -2.35 4.85 -4.60
C ILE A 46 -1.39 5.25 -3.47
N GLY A 47 -0.13 5.54 -3.82
CA GLY A 47 0.82 6.16 -2.90
C GLY A 47 0.61 7.68 -2.82
N ILE A 48 0.46 8.22 -1.61
CA ILE A 48 0.27 9.67 -1.37
C ILE A 48 1.26 10.12 -0.29
N GLY A 49 2.12 11.07 -0.63
CA GLY A 49 3.10 11.64 0.29
C GLY A 49 4.43 11.91 -0.39
N GLY A 50 5.50 11.97 0.40
CA GLY A 50 6.88 12.09 -0.09
C GLY A 50 7.49 10.75 -0.51
N GLY A 51 8.82 10.68 -0.51
CA GLY A 51 9.57 9.50 -0.95
C GLY A 51 9.19 8.22 -0.19
N SER A 52 9.11 8.27 1.14
CA SER A 52 8.81 7.08 1.94
C SER A 52 7.45 6.43 1.65
N PRO A 53 6.30 7.14 1.71
CA PRO A 53 5.00 6.57 1.33
C PRO A 53 4.98 6.04 -0.11
N LEU A 54 5.71 6.68 -1.03
CA LEU A 54 5.79 6.25 -2.42
C LEU A 54 6.64 4.98 -2.60
N ASP A 55 7.75 4.87 -1.89
CA ASP A 55 8.60 3.67 -1.95
C ASP A 55 7.94 2.48 -1.25
N ALA A 56 7.26 2.73 -0.12
CA ALA A 56 6.42 1.72 0.52
C ALA A 56 5.29 1.24 -0.41
N ALA A 57 4.63 2.16 -1.13
CA ALA A 57 3.60 1.81 -2.11
C ALA A 57 4.13 0.88 -3.21
N LYS A 58 5.31 1.15 -3.77
CA LYS A 58 5.98 0.28 -4.74
C LYS A 58 6.28 -1.10 -4.17
N ALA A 59 6.86 -1.13 -2.96
CA ALA A 59 7.21 -2.37 -2.29
C ALA A 59 5.98 -3.23 -1.96
N ILE A 60 4.89 -2.62 -1.49
CA ILE A 60 3.61 -3.30 -1.24
C ILE A 60 3.06 -3.87 -2.54
N SER A 61 3.03 -3.07 -3.61
CA SER A 61 2.52 -3.51 -4.91
C SER A 61 3.34 -4.68 -5.47
N LEU A 62 4.66 -4.63 -5.36
CA LEU A 62 5.55 -5.71 -5.79
C LEU A 62 5.32 -6.98 -4.96
N ALA A 63 5.24 -6.85 -3.63
CA ALA A 63 5.05 -7.98 -2.72
C ALA A 63 3.66 -8.63 -2.89
N ALA A 64 2.62 -7.83 -3.15
CA ALA A 64 1.28 -8.35 -3.43
C ALA A 64 1.20 -9.07 -4.78
N ALA A 65 1.80 -8.49 -5.83
CA ALA A 65 1.75 -9.06 -7.17
C ALA A 65 2.53 -10.37 -7.32
N ASN A 66 3.59 -10.57 -6.53
CA ASN A 66 4.46 -11.74 -6.60
C ASN A 66 4.30 -12.68 -5.38
N ASP A 67 3.30 -12.42 -4.53
CA ASP A 67 3.08 -13.12 -3.26
C ASP A 67 4.32 -13.26 -2.36
N LEU A 68 5.23 -12.29 -2.41
CA LEU A 68 6.51 -12.34 -1.69
C LEU A 68 6.28 -12.51 -0.19
N GLN A 69 7.03 -13.44 0.40
CA GLN A 69 7.07 -13.65 1.84
C GLN A 69 8.28 -12.93 2.45
N ILE A 70 8.24 -12.66 3.75
CA ILE A 70 9.32 -11.90 4.41
C ILE A 70 10.68 -12.59 4.30
N ASN A 71 10.71 -13.92 4.32
CA ASN A 71 11.93 -14.73 4.19
C ASN A 71 12.55 -14.67 2.79
N GLU A 72 11.78 -14.41 1.74
CA GLU A 72 12.30 -14.34 0.35
C GLU A 72 13.02 -13.01 0.05
N LEU A 73 12.98 -12.05 0.98
CA LEU A 73 13.59 -10.72 0.85
C LEU A 73 14.90 -10.59 1.65
N TYR A 74 15.28 -11.59 2.45
CA TYR A 74 16.41 -11.53 3.39
C TYR A 74 17.46 -12.65 3.21
N ASP A 75 17.40 -13.43 2.13
CA ASP A 75 18.47 -14.37 1.78
C ASP A 75 19.66 -13.68 1.08
#